data_AF-A0A929IW77-F1
#
_entry.id   AF-A0A929IW77-F1
#
_cell.length_a   1.000
_cell.length_b   1.000
_cell.length_c   1.000
_cell.angle_alpha   90.00
_cell.angle_beta   90.00
_cell.angle_gamma   90.00
#
_symmetry.space_group_name_H-M   'P 1'
#
loop_
_entity.id
_entity.type
_entity.pdbx_description
1 polymer ?
#
loop_
_entity_poly.entity_id
_entity_poly.type
_entity_poly.pdbx_seq_one_letter_code
_entity_poly.pdbx_strand_id
1 'polypeptide(L)' 'MTTDNNILLLYPTAADEKSGQALKDAFQGMGVAVEDMVIEQNYDRVLDAVEKAVIPVVVS' A
#
# COMPACT_ATOMS: atom_id res chain seq x y z
N MET A 1 -5.61 -21.13 -8.48
CA MET A 1 -4.53 -20.14 -8.57
C MET A 1 -5.19 -18.79 -8.41
N THR A 2 -5.39 -18.36 -7.16
CA THR A 2 -5.89 -17.01 -6.89
C THR A 2 -4.72 -16.08 -7.15
N THR A 3 -4.84 -15.24 -8.19
CA THR A 3 -4.02 -14.06 -8.31
C THR A 3 -4.31 -13.24 -7.06
N ASP A 4 -3.40 -13.24 -6.10
CA ASP A 4 -3.51 -12.40 -4.91
C ASP A 4 -3.40 -10.95 -5.39
N ASN A 5 -4.56 -10.35 -5.69
CA ASN A 5 -4.67 -8.95 -6.10
C ASN A 5 -4.37 -8.08 -4.87
N ASN A 6 -3.10 -7.97 -4.51
CA ASN A 6 -2.61 -7.14 -3.43
C ASN A 6 -2.38 -5.71 -3.95
N ILE A 7 -3.07 -4.75 -3.35
CA ILE A 7 -2.79 -3.32 -3.50
C ILE A 7 -1.76 -2.92 -2.46
N LEU A 8 -0.71 -2.21 -2.88
CA LEU A 8 0.28 -1.64 -1.98
C LEU A 8 0.07 -0.11 -1.89
N LEU A 9 -0.33 0.37 -0.72
CA LEU A 9 -0.43 1.78 -0.40
C LEU A 9 0.91 2.28 0.15
N LEU A 10 1.49 3.28 -0.52
CA LEU A 10 2.76 3.87 -0.15
C LEU A 10 2.56 5.32 0.33
N TYR A 11 2.99 5.58 1.55
CA TYR A 11 2.92 6.89 2.20
C TYR A 11 4.31 7.53 2.22
N PRO A 12 4.51 8.73 1.66
CA PRO A 12 5.79 9.42 1.72
C PRO A 12 6.28 9.59 3.17
N THR A 13 5.38 9.97 4.08
CA THR A 13 5.67 10.16 5.51
C THR A 13 4.62 9.48 6.39
N ALA A 14 4.94 9.27 7.68
CA ALA A 14 3.98 8.73 8.65
C ALA A 14 2.76 9.65 8.91
N ALA A 15 2.86 10.94 8.54
CA ALA A 15 1.73 11.86 8.63
C ALA A 15 0.63 11.53 7.59
N ASP A 16 1.04 10.99 6.43
CA ASP A 16 0.14 10.69 5.30
C ASP A 16 -0.62 9.36 5.49
N GLU A 17 -0.16 8.51 6.40
CA GLU A 17 -0.76 7.20 6.73
C GLU A 17 -2.24 7.37 7.17
N LYS A 18 -2.53 8.43 7.92
CA LYS A 18 -3.91 8.77 8.33
C LYS A 18 -4.82 9.12 7.16
N SER A 19 -4.27 9.78 6.14
CA SER A 19 -5.01 10.15 4.92
C SER A 19 -5.34 8.91 4.08
N GLY A 20 -4.48 7.90 4.11
CA GLY A 20 -4.67 6.63 3.42
C GLY A 20 -5.64 5.65 4.06
N GLN A 21 -5.96 5.81 5.34
CA GLN A 21 -6.79 4.84 6.06
C GLN A 21 -8.19 4.66 5.43
N ALA A 22 -8.85 5.74 5.02
CA ALA A 22 -10.15 5.65 4.37
C ALA A 22 -10.08 4.91 3.02
N LEU A 23 -8.95 5.03 2.31
CA LEU A 23 -8.71 4.35 1.05
C LEU A 23 -8.46 2.86 1.26
N LYS A 24 -7.68 2.52 2.30
CA LYS A 24 -7.45 1.14 2.74
C LYS A 24 -8.75 0.44 3.11
N ASP A 25 -9.58 1.09 3.92
CA ASP A 25 -10.88 0.55 4.36
C ASP A 25 -11.82 0.33 3.16
N ALA A 26 -11.81 1.24 2.18
CA ALA A 26 -12.61 1.09 0.96
C ALA A 26 -12.20 -0.14 0.13
N PHE A 27 -10.90 -0.33 -0.09
CA PHE A 27 -10.38 -1.49 -0.83
C PHE A 27 -10.61 -2.81 -0.07
N GLN A 28 -10.38 -2.83 1.24
CA GLN A 28 -10.67 -3.99 2.07
C GLN A 28 -12.17 -4.32 2.08
N GLY A 29 -13.04 -3.31 2.11
CA GLY A 29 -14.50 -3.47 1.98
C GLY A 29 -14.95 -4.06 0.64
N MET A 30 -14.12 -3.95 -0.40
CA MET A 30 -14.32 -4.59 -1.70
C MET A 30 -13.77 -6.02 -1.78
N GLY A 31 -13.21 -6.55 -0.67
CA GLY A 31 -12.57 -7.86 -0.63
C GLY A 31 -11.17 -7.89 -1.26
N VAL A 32 -10.56 -6.72 -1.47
CA VAL A 32 -9.20 -6.60 -1.98
C VAL A 32 -8.23 -6.60 -0.80
N ALA A 33 -7.17 -7.40 -0.89
CA ALA A 33 -6.12 -7.39 0.10
C ALA A 33 -5.23 -6.15 -0.09
N VAL A 34 -5.00 -5.42 1.00
CA VAL A 34 -4.26 -4.16 0.99
C VAL A 34 -3.12 -4.24 1.99
N GLU A 35 -1.92 -4.01 1.49
CA GLU A 35 -0.72 -3.77 2.29
C GLU A 35 -0.38 -2.29 2.25
N ASP A 36 0.16 -1.77 3.34
CA ASP A 36 0.50 -0.36 3.46
C ASP A 36 1.85 -0.14 4.12
N MET A 37 2.61 0.82 3.60
CA MET A 37 3.98 1.10 4.02
C MET A 37 4.32 2.59 3.92
N VAL A 38 5.12 3.06 4.88
CA VAL A 38 5.74 4.39 4.83
C VAL A 38 7.09 4.30 4.10
N ILE A 39 7.33 5.20 3.16
CA ILE A 39 8.55 5.29 2.35
C ILE A 39 9.71 5.85 3.17
N GLU A 40 9.45 6.89 3.98
CA GLU A 40 10.47 7.52 4.80
C GLU A 40 11.27 6.46 5.59
N GLN A 41 12.59 6.48 5.40
CA GLN A 41 13.56 5.56 6.03
C GLN A 41 13.40 4.06 5.70
N ASN A 42 12.54 3.67 4.75
CA ASN A 42 12.24 2.26 4.44
C ASN A 42 12.36 1.93 2.94
N TYR A 43 13.16 2.69 2.19
CA TYR A 43 13.30 2.56 0.73
C TYR A 43 13.59 1.14 0.22
N ASP A 44 14.48 0.39 0.88
CA ASP A 44 14.81 -0.99 0.46
C ASP A 44 13.62 -1.94 0.58
N ARG A 45 12.82 -1.79 1.65
CA ARG A 45 11.61 -2.59 1.84
C ARG A 45 10.52 -2.20 0.86
N VAL A 46 10.40 -0.91 0.53
CA VAL A 46 9.43 -0.42 -0.46
C VAL A 46 9.77 -0.97 -1.84
N LEU A 47 11.04 -1.02 -2.22
CA LEU A 47 11.46 -1.61 -3.50
C LEU A 47 11.09 -3.09 -3.60
N ASP A 48 11.39 -3.89 -2.58
CA ASP A 48 11.02 -5.32 -2.53
C ASP A 48 9.49 -5.53 -2.54
N ALA A 49 8.73 -4.64 -1.88
CA ALA A 49 7.27 -4.69 -1.88
C ALA A 49 6.68 -4.29 -3.24
N VAL A 50 7.24 -3.28 -3.92
CA VAL A 50 6.83 -2.84 -5.25
C VAL A 50 7.08 -3.92 -6.30
N GLU A 51 8.19 -4.66 -6.20
CA GLU A 51 8.46 -5.80 -7.10
C GLU A 51 7.43 -6.93 -6.98
N LYS A 52 6.77 -7.05 -5.82
CA LYS A 52 5.78 -8.09 -5.54
C LYS A 52 4.33 -7.61 -5.68
N ALA A 53 4.10 -6.31 -5.65
CA ALA A 53 2.77 -5.71 -5.69
C ALA A 53 2.22 -5.68 -7.12
N VAL A 54 0.90 -5.91 -7.24
CA VAL A 54 0.21 -5.85 -8.52
C VAL A 54 -0.09 -4.41 -8.90
N ILE A 55 -0.39 -3.55 -7.91
CA ILE A 55 -0.72 -2.12 -8.11
C ILE A 55 -0.15 -1.30 -6.94
N PRO A 56 0.92 -0.50 -7.16
CA PRO A 56 1.38 0.49 -6.19
C PRO A 56 0.57 1.79 -6.29
N VAL A 57 0.09 2.32 -5.17
CA VAL A 57 -0.60 3.61 -5.08
C VAL A 57 0.14 4.50 -4.09
N VAL A 58 0.65 5.64 -4.56
CA VAL A 58 1.30 6.64 -3.69
C VAL A 58 0.25 7.65 -3.24
N VAL A 59 0.11 7.81 -1.93
CA VAL A 59 -0.84 8.75 -1.33
C VAL A 59 -0.06 9.96 -0.81
N SER A 60 -0.29 11.13 -1.43
CA SER A 60 0.34 12.43 -1.10
C SER A 60 -0.67 13.44 -0.60
#